data_AF-A0A1W2FWS6-F1
#
_entry.id   AF-A0A1W2FWS6-F1
#
_cell.length_a   1.000
_cell.length_b   1.000
_cell.length_c   1.000
_cell.angle_alpha   90.00
_cell.angle_beta   90.00
_cell.angle_gamma   90.00
#
_symmetry.space_group_name_H-M   'P 1'
#
loop_
_entity.id
_entity.type
_entity.pdbx_description
1 polymer ?
#
loop_
_entity_poly.entity_id
_entity_poly.type
_entity_poly.pdbx_seq_one_letter_code
_entity_poly.pdbx_strand_id
1 'polypeptide(L)'
;MKTGVWINDLKTSPGDDPLPPQAGQLLEPAVGAPTEWWARRGIVTLIGLGVAVVVALLTWPISDALGRKADGPVVVDGLTIFAVFFVAALAIERLLEPLSLFDIKKETLQQEQVAKDSEAVTSARQLSGPVIPPAAVTAAQTKLEAFAAAKVKVDIWSTYRSLVLWGVASIVGAVASALLNLHLLRTAGINPPTVYLDVLATGLIIGAGTKPLHDLTKLLTAAKTSTTGS
;
A
#
# COMPACT_ATOMS: atom_id res chain seq x y z
N MET A 1 -0.80 55.46 -56.34
CA MET A 1 -1.92 55.58 -55.37
C MET A 1 -1.93 54.33 -54.53
N LYS A 2 -1.91 54.49 -53.19
CA LYS A 2 -1.75 53.44 -52.17
C LYS A 2 -3.06 52.69 -51.96
N THR A 3 -3.02 51.36 -51.92
CA THR A 3 -4.06 50.52 -51.31
C THR A 3 -3.50 49.96 -50.01
N GLY A 4 -4.03 50.47 -48.89
CA GLY A 4 -3.64 50.08 -47.54
C GLY A 4 -4.33 48.77 -47.13
N VAL A 5 -3.52 47.82 -46.68
CA VAL A 5 -3.96 46.60 -46.00
C VAL A 5 -4.24 46.97 -44.55
N TRP A 6 -5.48 46.84 -44.12
CA TRP A 6 -5.88 46.97 -42.72
C TRP A 6 -5.56 45.66 -42.00
N ILE A 7 -4.53 45.68 -41.17
CA ILE A 7 -4.24 44.60 -40.23
C ILE A 7 -5.18 44.78 -39.04
N ASN A 8 -6.10 43.83 -38.86
CA ASN A 8 -6.92 43.75 -37.66
C ASN A 8 -6.01 43.40 -36.47
N ASP A 9 -5.82 44.37 -35.57
CA ASP A 9 -5.35 44.18 -34.21
C ASP A 9 -6.27 43.21 -33.47
N LEU A 10 -5.89 41.93 -33.42
CA LEU A 10 -6.40 40.99 -32.42
C LEU A 10 -5.79 41.38 -31.08
N LYS A 11 -6.44 42.31 -30.38
CA LYS A 11 -6.29 42.49 -28.93
C LYS A 11 -6.66 41.17 -28.26
N THR A 12 -5.67 40.34 -27.97
CA THR A 12 -5.82 39.28 -26.97
C THR A 12 -6.17 39.96 -25.65
N SER A 13 -7.30 39.57 -25.06
CA SER A 13 -7.74 40.08 -23.77
C SER A 13 -6.64 39.79 -22.73
N PRO A 14 -6.26 40.74 -21.85
CA PRO A 14 -5.22 40.56 -20.81
C PRO A 14 -5.54 39.53 -19.70
N GLY A 15 -6.29 38.46 -20.00
CA GLY A 15 -6.72 37.45 -19.05
C GLY A 15 -6.91 36.04 -19.61
N ASP A 16 -6.58 35.80 -20.88
CA ASP A 16 -6.69 34.48 -21.52
C ASP A 16 -5.34 33.75 -21.61
N ASP A 17 -4.41 34.04 -20.70
CA ASP A 17 -3.24 33.18 -20.54
C ASP A 17 -3.73 31.83 -19.99
N PRO A 18 -3.48 30.70 -20.68
CA PRO A 18 -3.87 29.39 -20.16
C PRO A 18 -3.20 29.22 -18.79
N LEU A 19 -4.03 29.03 -17.76
CA LEU A 19 -3.56 28.82 -16.40
C LEU A 19 -2.47 27.75 -16.41
N PRO A 20 -1.33 27.97 -15.72
CA PRO A 20 -0.28 26.97 -15.66
C PRO A 20 -0.88 25.65 -15.18
N PRO A 21 -0.56 24.52 -15.83
CA PRO A 21 -1.12 23.23 -15.47
C PRO A 21 -0.91 23.01 -13.97
N GLN A 22 -2.02 22.87 -13.23
CA GLN A 22 -1.95 22.75 -11.79
C GLN A 22 -1.13 21.51 -11.46
N ALA A 23 -0.20 21.62 -10.51
CA ALA A 23 0.73 20.55 -10.14
C ALA A 23 0.05 19.21 -9.74
N GLY A 24 -1.27 19.22 -9.53
CA GLY A 24 -2.09 18.02 -9.30
C GLY A 24 -2.52 17.24 -10.56
N GLN A 25 -2.46 17.83 -11.77
CA GLN A 25 -2.84 17.14 -13.01
C GLN A 25 -1.75 16.22 -13.58
N LEU A 26 -0.52 16.29 -13.07
CA LEU A 26 0.61 15.45 -13.53
C LEU A 26 0.71 14.10 -12.80
N LEU A 27 -0.23 13.80 -11.90
CA LEU A 27 -0.26 12.56 -11.11
C LEU A 27 -1.55 11.77 -11.30
N GLU A 28 -2.29 11.98 -12.40
CA GLU A 28 -3.20 10.93 -12.82
C GLU A 28 -2.34 9.73 -13.21
N PRO A 29 -2.48 8.57 -12.54
CA PRO A 29 -1.76 7.38 -12.96
C PRO A 29 -2.14 7.14 -14.41
N ALA A 30 -1.15 7.16 -15.30
CA ALA A 30 -1.34 7.05 -16.75
C ALA A 30 -2.48 6.05 -17.03
N VAL A 31 -3.58 6.56 -17.60
CA VAL A 31 -4.76 5.79 -17.98
C VAL A 31 -4.29 4.73 -18.97
N GLY A 32 -3.92 3.56 -18.46
CA GLY A 32 -3.12 2.59 -19.22
C GLY A 32 -2.06 1.83 -18.43
N ALA A 33 -2.09 1.82 -17.09
CA ALA A 33 -1.33 0.82 -16.34
C ALA A 33 -1.65 -0.58 -16.93
N PRO A 34 -0.66 -1.28 -17.50
CA PRO A 34 -0.92 -2.44 -18.34
C PRO A 34 -1.63 -3.52 -17.51
N THR A 35 -2.66 -4.14 -18.08
CA THR A 35 -3.42 -5.27 -17.52
C THR A 35 -2.51 -6.34 -16.91
N GLU A 36 -1.29 -6.50 -17.44
CA GLU A 36 -0.25 -7.36 -16.89
C GLU A 36 0.14 -7.07 -15.44
N TRP A 37 0.15 -5.81 -15.00
CA TRP A 37 0.57 -5.46 -13.65
C TRP A 37 -0.46 -5.91 -12.61
N TRP A 38 -1.74 -5.70 -12.89
CA TRP A 38 -2.84 -6.23 -12.07
C TRP A 38 -2.85 -7.75 -12.06
N ALA A 39 -2.60 -8.38 -13.22
CA ALA A 39 -2.50 -9.84 -13.33
C ALA A 39 -1.34 -10.39 -12.47
N ARG A 40 -0.14 -9.80 -12.54
CA ARG A 40 1.03 -10.22 -11.75
C ARG A 40 0.80 -10.04 -10.25
N ARG A 41 0.20 -8.91 -9.83
CA ARG A 41 -0.20 -8.70 -8.43
C ARG A 41 -1.21 -9.74 -7.98
N GLY A 42 -2.24 -10.01 -8.79
CA GLY A 42 -3.24 -11.04 -8.52
C GLY A 42 -2.60 -12.41 -8.31
N ILE A 43 -1.67 -12.82 -9.18
CA ILE A 43 -0.96 -14.09 -9.06
C ILE A 43 -0.17 -14.18 -7.75
N VAL A 44 0.61 -13.15 -7.39
CA VAL A 44 1.39 -13.15 -6.15
C VAL A 44 0.48 -13.23 -4.91
N THR A 45 -0.62 -12.47 -4.91
CA THR A 45 -1.60 -12.52 -3.82
C THR A 45 -2.23 -13.90 -3.70
N LEU A 46 -2.61 -14.51 -4.83
CA LEU A 46 -3.17 -15.87 -4.85
C LEU A 46 -2.18 -16.92 -4.36
N ILE A 47 -0.89 -16.81 -4.72
CA ILE A 47 0.16 -17.68 -4.20
C ILE A 47 0.28 -17.51 -2.68
N GLY A 48 0.36 -16.27 -2.19
CA GLY A 48 0.43 -16.00 -0.75
C GLY A 48 -0.76 -16.55 0.02
N LEU A 49 -1.97 -16.40 -0.52
CA LEU A 49 -3.19 -16.95 0.06
C LEU A 49 -3.20 -18.47 0.02
N GLY A 50 -2.75 -19.08 -1.08
CA GLY A 50 -2.58 -20.52 -1.19
C GLY A 50 -1.62 -21.09 -0.15
N VAL A 51 -0.47 -20.44 0.07
CA VAL A 51 0.49 -20.84 1.12
C VAL A 51 -0.13 -20.70 2.51
N ALA A 52 -0.84 -19.60 2.81
CA ALA A 52 -1.51 -19.42 4.09
C ALA A 52 -2.56 -20.51 4.37
N VAL A 53 -3.33 -20.90 3.35
CA VAL A 53 -4.30 -22.02 3.44
C VAL A 53 -3.58 -23.34 3.72
N VAL A 54 -2.49 -23.63 3.00
CA VAL A 54 -1.70 -24.85 3.23
C VAL A 54 -1.15 -24.88 4.65
N VAL A 55 -0.61 -23.77 5.15
CA VAL A 55 -0.11 -23.67 6.53
C VAL A 55 -1.25 -23.90 7.54
N ALA A 56 -2.41 -23.27 7.35
CA ALA A 56 -3.55 -23.47 8.23
C ALA A 56 -3.99 -24.96 8.27
N LEU A 57 -4.03 -25.62 7.11
CA LEU A 57 -4.32 -27.06 7.01
C LEU A 57 -3.27 -27.92 7.73
N LEU A 58 -1.98 -27.58 7.61
CA LEU A 58 -0.88 -28.30 8.25
C LEU A 58 -0.80 -28.07 9.76
N THR A 59 -1.29 -26.94 10.27
CA THR A 59 -1.29 -26.64 11.72
C THR A 59 -2.36 -27.39 12.50
N TRP A 60 -3.44 -27.83 11.86
CA TRP A 60 -4.52 -28.60 12.50
C TRP A 60 -4.08 -29.90 13.17
N PRO A 61 -3.35 -30.82 12.50
CA PRO A 61 -2.89 -32.04 13.16
C PRO A 61 -1.94 -31.75 14.32
N ILE A 62 -1.23 -30.62 14.30
CA ILE A 62 -0.37 -30.18 15.41
C ILE A 62 -1.22 -29.76 16.61
N SER A 63 -2.29 -28.97 16.40
CA SER A 63 -3.19 -28.59 17.48
C SER A 63 -3.89 -29.81 18.12
N ASP A 64 -4.28 -30.78 17.30
CA ASP A 64 -4.94 -32.01 17.76
C ASP A 64 -3.97 -32.92 18.51
N ALA A 65 -2.74 -33.08 18.01
CA ALA A 65 -1.67 -33.81 18.68
C ALA A 65 -1.26 -33.20 20.04
N LEU A 66 -1.41 -31.88 20.20
CA LEU A 66 -1.17 -31.19 21.47
C LEU A 66 -2.34 -31.32 22.46
N GLY A 67 -3.40 -32.06 22.13
CA GLY A 67 -4.55 -32.29 23.01
C GLY A 67 -5.36 -31.03 23.30
N ARG A 68 -5.20 -29.98 22.49
CA ARG A 68 -5.89 -28.70 22.68
C ARG A 68 -7.29 -28.82 22.11
N LYS A 69 -8.26 -29.10 22.98
CA LYS A 69 -9.66 -28.92 22.63
C LYS A 69 -9.90 -27.45 22.29
N ALA A 70 -10.70 -27.18 21.26
CA ALA A 70 -11.09 -25.84 20.84
C ALA A 70 -12.07 -25.20 21.84
N ASP A 71 -11.69 -25.22 23.12
CA ASP A 71 -12.31 -24.45 24.16
C ASP A 71 -11.87 -23.01 23.86
N GLY A 72 -12.80 -22.18 23.41
CA GLY A 72 -12.50 -20.84 22.90
C GLY A 72 -11.67 -20.01 23.90
N PRO A 73 -10.99 -18.95 23.44
CA PRO A 73 -10.18 -18.12 24.32
C PRO A 73 -11.04 -17.59 25.48
N VAL A 74 -10.55 -17.78 26.71
CA VAL A 74 -11.17 -17.19 27.90
C VAL A 74 -10.96 -15.68 27.79
N VAL A 75 -12.03 -14.95 27.48
CA VAL A 75 -12.01 -13.50 27.45
C VAL A 75 -11.85 -13.02 28.89
N VAL A 76 -10.72 -12.39 29.20
CA VAL A 76 -10.49 -11.78 30.52
C VAL A 76 -11.34 -10.51 30.59
N ASP A 77 -12.17 -10.39 31.62
CA ASP A 77 -13.01 -9.20 31.83
C ASP A 77 -12.16 -7.92 31.79
N GLY A 78 -12.55 -6.98 30.91
CA GLY A 78 -11.87 -5.71 30.71
C GLY A 78 -10.81 -5.70 29.59
N LEU A 79 -10.39 -6.86 29.06
CA LEU A 79 -9.55 -6.92 27.86
C LEU A 79 -10.43 -7.13 26.62
N THR A 80 -10.50 -6.15 25.72
CA THR A 80 -11.19 -6.34 24.45
C THR A 80 -10.42 -7.38 23.63
N ILE A 81 -11.12 -8.30 22.97
CA ILE A 81 -10.49 -9.30 22.11
C ILE A 81 -9.58 -8.65 21.04
N PHE A 82 -9.94 -7.44 20.59
CA PHE A 82 -9.15 -6.61 19.68
C PHE A 82 -7.76 -6.24 20.23
N ALA A 83 -7.60 -6.09 21.55
CA ALA A 83 -6.30 -5.80 22.15
C ALA A 83 -5.30 -6.93 21.94
N VAL A 84 -5.74 -8.18 22.02
CA VAL A 84 -4.88 -9.36 21.77
C VAL A 84 -4.40 -9.37 20.33
N PHE A 85 -5.31 -9.13 19.37
CA PHE A 85 -4.95 -9.06 17.95
C PHE A 85 -4.06 -7.87 17.62
N PHE A 86 -4.27 -6.72 18.27
CA PHE A 86 -3.43 -5.54 18.09
C PHE A 86 -2.00 -5.78 18.59
N VAL A 87 -1.84 -6.38 19.77
CA VAL A 87 -0.52 -6.74 20.32
C VAL A 87 0.16 -7.79 19.44
N ALA A 88 -0.58 -8.79 18.95
CA ALA A 88 -0.05 -9.79 18.02
C ALA A 88 0.44 -9.15 16.70
N ALA A 89 -0.34 -8.22 16.13
CA ALA A 89 0.05 -7.49 14.92
C ALA A 89 1.31 -6.63 15.16
N LEU A 90 1.39 -5.91 16.29
CA LEU A 90 2.58 -5.14 16.68
C LEU A 90 3.81 -6.03 16.88
N ALA A 91 3.64 -7.19 17.52
CA ALA A 91 4.74 -8.13 17.74
C ALA A 91 5.29 -8.65 16.39
N ILE A 92 4.42 -8.94 15.43
CA ILE A 92 4.84 -9.36 14.09
C ILE A 92 5.51 -8.22 13.33
N GLU A 93 5.01 -6.98 13.43
CA GLU A 93 5.67 -5.82 12.84
C GLU A 93 7.11 -5.67 13.34
N ARG A 94 7.32 -5.84 14.66
CA ARG A 94 8.68 -5.86 15.26
C ARG A 94 9.51 -7.07 14.85
N LEU A 95 8.89 -8.23 14.67
CA LEU A 95 9.59 -9.43 14.20
C LEU A 95 10.05 -9.31 12.74
N LEU A 96 9.31 -8.58 11.91
CA LEU A 96 9.63 -8.35 10.50
C LEU A 96 10.57 -7.16 10.27
N GLU A 97 10.73 -6.28 11.27
CA GLU A 97 11.61 -5.11 11.20
C GLU A 97 13.08 -5.47 10.88
N PRO A 98 13.72 -6.49 11.49
CA PRO A 98 15.09 -6.91 11.15
C PRO A 98 15.22 -7.49 9.73
N LEU A 99 14.20 -8.21 9.27
CA LEU A 99 14.15 -8.71 7.89
C LEU A 99 14.03 -7.56 6.89
N SER A 100 13.46 -6.44 7.33
CA SER A 100 13.36 -5.22 6.55
C SER A 100 14.70 -4.49 6.40
N LEU A 101 15.63 -4.70 7.36
CA LEU A 101 16.98 -4.10 7.42
C LEU A 101 18.02 -4.85 6.60
N PHE A 102 17.77 -6.10 6.20
CA PHE A 102 18.66 -6.87 5.31
C PHE A 102 18.80 -6.27 3.90
N ASP A 103 18.19 -5.11 3.66
CA ASP A 103 18.10 -4.42 2.39
C ASP A 103 18.99 -3.16 2.35
N ILE A 104 20.28 -3.35 2.65
CA ILE A 104 21.31 -2.29 2.66
C ILE A 104 21.45 -1.61 1.27
N LYS A 105 20.94 -2.22 0.18
CA LYS A 105 20.91 -1.58 -1.15
C LYS A 105 19.87 -0.47 -1.28
N LYS A 106 18.89 -0.40 -0.38
CA LYS A 106 17.78 0.54 -0.49
C LYS A 106 18.19 1.97 -0.18
N GLU A 107 19.04 2.22 0.81
CA GLU A 107 19.53 3.58 1.09
C GLU A 107 20.29 4.16 -0.10
N THR A 108 21.08 3.34 -0.78
CA THR A 108 21.81 3.77 -1.98
C THR A 108 20.85 4.12 -3.12
N LEU A 109 19.84 3.28 -3.37
CA LEU A 109 18.84 3.53 -4.41
C LEU A 109 17.94 4.73 -4.08
N GLN A 110 17.57 4.90 -2.81
CA GLN A 110 16.73 6.02 -2.36
C GLN A 110 17.51 7.35 -2.35
N GLN A 111 18.77 7.36 -1.91
CA GLN A 111 19.65 8.52 -2.04
C GLN A 111 19.90 8.89 -3.50
N GLU A 112 20.14 7.90 -4.35
CA GLU A 112 20.27 8.12 -5.79
C GLU A 112 18.96 8.69 -6.36
N GLN A 113 17.81 8.19 -5.93
CA GLN A 113 16.50 8.71 -6.34
C GLN A 113 16.29 10.17 -5.89
N VAL A 114 16.63 10.51 -4.64
CA VAL A 114 16.48 11.87 -4.10
C VAL A 114 17.42 12.85 -4.79
N ALA A 115 18.66 12.44 -5.06
CA ALA A 115 19.61 13.24 -5.84
C ALA A 115 19.04 13.53 -7.24
N LYS A 116 18.53 12.48 -7.90
CA LYS A 116 17.88 12.56 -9.21
C LYS A 116 16.62 13.44 -9.24
N ASP A 117 15.76 13.32 -8.24
CA ASP A 117 14.56 14.17 -8.10
C ASP A 117 14.95 15.65 -7.90
N SER A 118 16.00 15.92 -7.13
CA SER A 118 16.50 17.28 -6.93
C SER A 118 17.08 17.89 -8.23
N GLU A 119 17.75 17.08 -9.05
CA GLU A 119 18.23 17.50 -10.37
C GLU A 119 17.07 17.75 -11.35
N ALA A 120 16.04 16.92 -11.32
CA ALA A 120 14.83 17.10 -12.14
C ALA A 120 14.12 18.42 -11.81
N VAL A 121 13.92 18.71 -10.52
CA VAL A 121 13.31 19.96 -10.04
C VAL A 121 14.17 21.17 -10.39
N THR A 122 15.50 21.05 -10.26
CA THR A 122 16.42 22.12 -10.64
C THR A 122 16.39 22.38 -12.15
N SER A 123 16.33 21.34 -12.96
CA SER A 123 16.21 21.43 -14.42
C SER A 123 14.87 22.07 -14.82
N ALA A 124 13.77 21.70 -14.16
CA ALA A 124 12.45 22.31 -14.38
C ALA A 124 12.41 23.80 -14.00
N ARG A 125 13.07 24.20 -12.90
CA ARG A 125 13.21 25.61 -12.53
C ARG A 125 14.04 26.43 -13.52
N GLN A 126 15.07 25.84 -14.12
CA GLN A 126 15.88 26.51 -15.15
C GLN A 126 15.07 26.78 -16.43
N LEU A 127 14.04 25.98 -16.68
CA LEU A 127 13.05 26.19 -17.74
C LEU A 127 11.95 27.21 -17.37
N SER A 128 12.08 27.96 -16.27
CA SER A 128 11.12 29.00 -15.89
C SER A 128 11.55 30.42 -16.33
N GLY A 129 12.67 30.54 -17.07
CA GLY A 129 13.21 31.81 -17.56
C GLY A 129 12.54 32.33 -18.86
N PRO A 130 12.65 33.63 -19.16
CA PRO A 130 11.91 34.29 -20.24
C PRO A 130 12.30 33.87 -21.68
N VAL A 131 13.46 33.24 -21.87
CA VAL A 131 13.89 32.68 -23.17
C VAL A 131 14.64 31.38 -22.91
N ILE A 132 14.08 30.26 -23.35
CA ILE A 132 14.66 28.93 -23.17
C ILE A 132 15.06 28.40 -24.53
N PRO A 133 16.34 28.02 -24.74
CA PRO A 133 16.75 27.41 -25.99
C PRO A 133 16.07 26.04 -26.15
N PRO A 134 15.56 25.68 -27.35
CA PRO A 134 14.83 24.43 -27.57
C PRO A 134 15.65 23.18 -27.20
N ALA A 135 16.97 23.23 -27.35
CA ALA A 135 17.87 22.16 -26.92
C ALA A 135 17.82 21.87 -25.40
N ALA A 136 17.61 22.91 -24.56
CA ALA A 136 17.49 22.73 -23.12
C ALA A 136 16.16 22.08 -22.72
N VAL A 137 15.08 22.36 -23.47
CA VAL A 137 13.78 21.70 -23.27
C VAL A 137 13.88 20.21 -23.57
N THR A 138 14.49 19.84 -24.71
CA THR A 138 14.67 18.43 -25.08
C THR A 138 15.53 17.68 -24.07
N ALA A 139 16.65 18.27 -23.63
CA ALA A 139 17.52 17.64 -22.63
C ALA A 139 16.81 17.42 -21.29
N ALA A 140 15.99 18.38 -20.85
CA ALA A 140 15.20 18.25 -19.64
C ALA A 140 14.09 17.21 -19.76
N GLN A 141 13.40 17.14 -20.91
CA GLN A 141 12.40 16.11 -21.19
C GLN A 141 13.02 14.70 -21.16
N THR A 142 14.17 14.49 -21.82
CA THR A 142 14.87 13.19 -21.79
C THR A 142 15.26 12.78 -20.36
N LYS A 143 15.70 13.72 -19.52
CA LYS A 143 15.99 13.45 -18.11
C LYS A 143 14.71 13.09 -17.34
N LEU A 144 13.63 13.84 -17.54
CA LEU A 144 12.34 13.58 -16.88
C LEU A 144 11.78 12.20 -17.24
N GLU A 145 11.89 11.79 -18.51
CA GLU A 145 11.50 10.47 -18.97
C GLU A 145 12.35 9.35 -18.35
N ALA A 146 13.67 9.56 -18.26
CA ALA A 146 14.56 8.62 -17.59
C ALA A 146 14.24 8.48 -16.10
N PHE A 147 13.86 9.58 -15.42
CA PHE A 147 13.43 9.56 -14.03
C PHE A 147 12.09 8.84 -13.84
N ALA A 148 11.11 9.11 -14.70
CA ALA A 148 9.83 8.41 -14.66
C ALA A 148 10.02 6.89 -14.80
N ALA A 149 10.87 6.45 -15.75
CA ALA A 149 11.20 5.05 -15.94
C ALA A 149 11.91 4.42 -14.73
N ALA A 150 12.80 5.16 -14.06
CA ALA A 150 13.48 4.69 -12.85
C ALA A 150 12.52 4.55 -11.65
N LYS A 151 11.61 5.52 -11.47
CA LYS A 151 10.61 5.52 -10.40
C LYS A 151 9.66 4.33 -10.48
N VAL A 152 9.20 4.00 -11.69
CA VAL A 152 8.36 2.81 -11.91
C VAL A 152 9.04 1.53 -11.43
N LYS A 153 10.35 1.37 -11.64
CA LYS A 153 11.10 0.18 -11.19
C LYS A 153 11.15 0.08 -9.66
N VAL A 154 11.41 1.20 -8.98
CA VAL A 154 11.45 1.25 -7.51
C VAL A 154 10.07 0.93 -6.91
N ASP A 155 9.02 1.52 -7.46
CA ASP A 155 7.64 1.32 -6.98
C ASP A 155 7.17 -0.13 -7.14
N ILE A 156 7.53 -0.76 -8.27
CA ILE A 156 7.27 -2.18 -8.52
C ILE A 156 7.98 -3.02 -7.46
N TRP A 157 9.25 -2.75 -7.19
CA TRP A 157 10.04 -3.54 -6.24
C TRP A 157 9.55 -3.39 -4.80
N SER A 158 9.22 -2.17 -4.37
CA SER A 158 8.62 -1.94 -3.05
C SER A 158 7.26 -2.62 -2.91
N THR A 159 6.48 -2.69 -3.99
CA THR A 159 5.20 -3.42 -4.00
C THR A 159 5.41 -4.91 -3.74
N TYR A 160 6.30 -5.57 -4.50
CA TYR A 160 6.55 -7.01 -4.34
C TYR A 160 7.03 -7.32 -2.93
N ARG A 161 7.94 -6.51 -2.40
CA ARG A 161 8.43 -6.66 -1.03
C ARG A 161 7.30 -6.56 0.00
N SER A 162 6.43 -5.56 -0.13
CA SER A 162 5.26 -5.41 0.76
C SER A 162 4.33 -6.63 0.69
N LEU A 163 4.09 -7.18 -0.51
CA LEU A 163 3.28 -8.39 -0.69
C LEU A 163 3.93 -9.62 -0.06
N VAL A 164 5.24 -9.79 -0.23
CA VAL A 164 6.00 -10.91 0.36
C VAL A 164 5.97 -10.83 1.88
N LEU A 165 6.25 -9.65 2.45
CA LEU A 165 6.23 -9.43 3.90
C LEU A 165 4.83 -9.66 4.47
N TRP A 166 3.78 -9.19 3.78
CA TRP A 166 2.39 -9.46 4.15
C TRP A 166 2.06 -10.95 4.14
N GLY A 167 2.52 -11.69 3.13
CA GLY A 167 2.34 -13.13 3.05
C GLY A 167 3.00 -13.86 4.21
N VAL A 168 4.26 -13.53 4.51
CA VAL A 168 4.99 -14.07 5.66
C VAL A 168 4.29 -13.71 6.97
N ALA A 169 3.86 -12.46 7.14
CA ALA A 169 3.12 -12.01 8.32
C ALA A 169 1.84 -12.82 8.53
N SER A 170 1.09 -13.10 7.46
CA SER A 170 -0.15 -13.87 7.49
C SER A 170 0.09 -15.33 7.86
N ILE A 171 1.17 -15.93 7.34
CA ILE A 171 1.60 -17.29 7.71
C ILE A 171 1.96 -17.35 9.19
N VAL A 172 2.79 -16.43 9.67
CA VAL A 172 3.18 -16.37 11.09
C VAL A 172 1.96 -16.13 11.97
N GLY A 173 1.04 -15.24 11.56
CA GLY A 173 -0.22 -14.97 12.23
C GLY A 173 -1.13 -16.20 12.31
N ALA A 174 -1.21 -17.00 11.24
CA ALA A 174 -1.99 -18.24 11.21
C ALA A 174 -1.37 -19.33 12.10
N VAL A 175 -0.04 -19.47 12.08
CA VAL A 175 0.65 -20.40 12.99
C VAL A 175 0.46 -19.96 14.44
N ALA A 176 0.62 -18.67 14.74
CA ALA A 176 0.40 -18.14 16.07
C ALA A 176 -1.05 -18.31 16.53
N SER A 177 -2.04 -18.10 15.64
CA SER A 177 -3.44 -18.26 16.00
C SER A 177 -3.79 -19.71 16.32
N ALA A 178 -3.29 -20.67 15.54
CA ALA A 178 -3.43 -22.10 15.83
C ALA A 178 -2.71 -22.49 17.14
N LEU A 179 -1.50 -21.98 17.37
CA LEU A 179 -0.71 -22.29 18.57
C LEU A 179 -1.26 -21.62 19.84
N LEU A 180 -1.98 -20.52 19.73
CA LEU A 180 -2.50 -19.76 20.87
C LEU A 180 -4.03 -19.90 21.02
N ASN A 181 -4.68 -20.73 20.19
CA ASN A 181 -6.14 -20.86 20.11
C ASN A 181 -6.86 -19.52 19.89
N LEU A 182 -6.25 -18.60 19.14
CA LEU A 182 -6.87 -17.32 18.79
C LEU A 182 -7.84 -17.53 17.64
N HIS A 183 -9.12 -17.69 17.98
CA HIS A 183 -10.20 -17.98 17.04
C HIS A 183 -11.12 -16.76 16.92
N LEU A 184 -10.74 -15.79 16.08
CA LEU A 184 -11.47 -14.54 15.90
C LEU A 184 -12.93 -14.78 15.49
N LEU A 185 -13.21 -15.63 14.50
CA LEU A 185 -14.59 -15.81 14.01
C LEU A 185 -15.50 -16.36 15.11
N ARG A 186 -14.99 -17.32 15.89
CA ARG A 186 -15.71 -17.85 17.05
C ARG A 186 -15.91 -16.77 18.12
N THR A 187 -14.92 -15.91 18.37
CA THR A 187 -15.08 -14.78 19.31
C THR A 187 -16.08 -13.74 18.82
N ALA A 188 -16.24 -13.59 17.51
CA ALA A 188 -17.23 -12.72 16.89
C ALA A 188 -18.65 -13.32 16.91
N GLY A 189 -18.83 -14.51 17.49
CA GLY A 189 -20.13 -15.19 17.60
C GLY A 189 -20.56 -15.93 16.33
N ILE A 190 -19.71 -16.02 15.30
CA ILE A 190 -19.96 -16.88 14.15
C ILE A 190 -19.74 -18.31 14.64
N ASN A 191 -20.78 -19.15 14.63
CA ASN A 191 -20.73 -20.55 15.08
C ASN A 191 -21.57 -21.49 14.19
N PRO A 192 -21.07 -22.70 13.84
CA PRO A 192 -19.69 -23.17 13.99
C PRO A 192 -18.85 -22.90 12.71
N PRO A 193 -17.85 -22.01 12.73
CA PRO A 193 -16.86 -21.94 11.67
C PRO A 193 -15.99 -23.19 11.76
N THR A 194 -15.60 -23.72 10.60
CA THR A 194 -14.53 -24.72 10.55
C THR A 194 -13.25 -24.07 11.10
N VAL A 195 -12.48 -24.81 11.91
CA VAL A 195 -11.31 -24.23 12.60
C VAL A 195 -10.29 -23.66 11.61
N TYR A 196 -10.13 -24.29 10.46
CA TYR A 196 -9.26 -23.80 9.39
C TYR A 196 -9.67 -22.40 8.89
N LEU A 197 -10.97 -22.13 8.78
CA LEU A 197 -11.47 -20.83 8.33
C LEU A 197 -11.17 -19.75 9.37
N ASP A 198 -11.28 -20.10 10.65
CA ASP A 198 -11.01 -19.18 11.75
C ASP A 198 -9.52 -18.88 11.90
N VAL A 199 -8.66 -19.90 11.84
CA VAL A 199 -7.19 -19.76 11.80
C VAL A 199 -6.75 -18.91 10.61
N LEU A 200 -7.31 -19.15 9.42
CA LEU A 200 -7.02 -18.39 8.22
C LEU A 200 -7.44 -16.93 8.36
N ALA A 201 -8.69 -16.67 8.78
CA ALA A 201 -9.20 -15.32 8.96
C ALA A 201 -8.39 -14.55 10.00
N THR A 202 -8.07 -15.20 11.11
CA THR A 202 -7.25 -14.63 12.18
C THR A 202 -5.84 -14.31 11.68
N GLY A 203 -5.19 -15.25 11.00
CA GLY A 203 -3.85 -15.05 10.45
C GLY A 203 -3.80 -13.92 9.42
N LEU A 204 -4.82 -13.82 8.55
CA LEU A 204 -4.93 -12.75 7.55
C LEU A 204 -5.10 -11.37 8.20
N ILE A 205 -5.94 -11.28 9.24
CA ILE A 205 -6.19 -10.03 9.95
C ILE A 205 -4.94 -9.57 10.70
N ILE A 206 -4.24 -10.50 11.34
CA ILE A 206 -2.94 -10.24 11.97
C ILE A 206 -1.92 -9.79 10.90
N GLY A 207 -1.84 -10.49 9.77
CA GLY A 207 -0.90 -10.22 8.69
C GLY A 207 -1.15 -8.91 7.93
N ALA A 208 -2.40 -8.45 7.88
CA ALA A 208 -2.76 -7.16 7.29
C ALA A 208 -2.24 -5.96 8.12
N GLY A 209 -1.79 -6.21 9.36
CA GLY A 209 -1.19 -5.21 10.24
C GLY A 209 -2.20 -4.29 10.92
N THR A 210 -1.73 -3.18 11.48
CA THR A 210 -2.52 -2.29 12.35
C THR A 210 -3.35 -1.25 11.58
N LYS A 211 -3.07 -1.00 10.30
CA LYS A 211 -3.80 -0.01 9.49
C LYS A 211 -5.28 -0.36 9.29
N PRO A 212 -5.66 -1.58 8.85
CA PRO A 212 -7.06 -1.95 8.71
C PRO A 212 -7.80 -1.92 10.05
N LEU A 213 -7.11 -2.27 11.14
CA LEU A 213 -7.69 -2.24 12.48
C LEU A 213 -8.01 -0.80 12.92
N HIS A 214 -7.09 0.12 12.68
CA HIS A 214 -7.30 1.54 12.94
C HIS A 214 -8.46 2.10 12.11
N ASP A 215 -8.55 1.76 10.83
CA ASP A 215 -9.65 2.20 9.97
C ASP A 215 -11.00 1.61 10.41
N LEU A 216 -11.03 0.35 10.85
CA LEU A 216 -12.23 -0.27 11.43
C LEU A 216 -12.67 0.46 12.70
N THR A 217 -11.76 0.82 13.61
CA THR A 217 -12.11 1.55 14.84
C THR A 217 -12.68 2.94 14.54
N LYS A 218 -12.16 3.63 13.51
CA LYS A 218 -12.73 4.90 13.04
C LYS A 218 -14.15 4.71 12.53
N LEU A 219 -14.41 3.68 11.72
CA LEU A 219 -15.74 3.39 11.19
C LEU A 219 -16.73 3.04 12.31
N LEU A 220 -16.34 2.21 13.28
CA LEU A 220 -17.17 1.86 14.44
C LEU A 220 -17.48 3.08 15.30
N THR A 221 -16.52 3.98 15.49
CA THR A 221 -16.71 5.22 16.24
C THR A 221 -17.69 6.15 15.51
N ALA A 222 -17.52 6.32 14.19
CA ALA A 222 -18.42 7.12 13.36
C ALA A 222 -19.87 6.57 13.38
N ALA A 223 -20.03 5.24 13.28
CA ALA A 223 -21.33 4.58 13.36
C ALA A 223 -22.00 4.75 14.74
N LYS A 224 -21.23 4.70 15.83
CA LYS A 224 -21.76 4.93 17.18
C LYS A 224 -22.25 6.36 17.36
N THR A 225 -21.54 7.34 16.81
CA THR A 225 -21.94 8.75 16.88
C THR A 225 -23.21 9.06 16.08
N SER A 226 -23.46 8.37 14.95
CA SER A 226 -24.68 8.57 14.16
C SER A 226 -25.94 8.04 14.84
N THR A 227 -25.85 6.96 15.64
CA THR A 227 -27.02 6.33 16.28
C THR A 227 -27.48 7.06 17.55
N THR A 228 -26.61 7.87 18.16
CA THR A 228 -26.93 8.58 19.42
C THR A 228 -27.52 9.99 19.17
N GLY A 229 -27.55 10.43 17.90
CA GLY A 229 -28.00 11.77 17.50
C GLY A 229 -29.33 11.81 16.74
N SER A 230 -30.10 10.71 16.73
CA SER A 230 -31.47 10.61 16.21
C SER A 230 -32.42 10.23 17.34
#